data_AF-A0A1W6EHC6-F1
#
_entry.id   AF-A0A1W6EHC6-F1
#
_cell.length_a   1.000
_cell.length_b   1.000
_cell.length_c   1.000
_cell.angle_alpha   90.00
_cell.angle_beta   90.00
_cell.angle_gamma   90.00
#
_symmetry.space_group_name_H-M   'P 1'
#
loop_
_entity.id
_entity.type
_entity.pdbx_description
1 polymer ?
#
loop_
_entity_poly.entity_id
_entity_poly.type
_entity_poly.pdbx_seq_one_letter_code
_entity_poly.pdbx_strand_id
1 'polypeptide(L)'
;MTSLFVKLFNKGSPMVPRVPSTGVLCTPQAVTRRLPHSCNLRTTSKRRYSSFKKRYRDLVEKHGEPPTLTKEYLIYLAGFIEGEGSFTSNITYSPRAKVAVKVDCIFNITQHVDGIVHLIAMMKHFRSGTILLKSGSNNTYVYSLQNKQALQEHVVPYYKKYGLKFTCAEKANTFVAWRKVLDCLIKKAHLTYTGLTTEIIPNVYKLNPKKGKIKKLSYENIQIYLKLFHDGKVNEAVTFLEANKTR
;
A
#
# COMPACT_ATOMS: atom_id res chain seq x y z
N MET A 1 -14.49 -55.96 26.20
CA MET A 1 -14.56 -55.09 27.39
C MET A 1 -15.12 -53.74 26.97
N THR A 2 -16.21 -53.33 27.63
CA THR A 2 -16.90 -52.01 27.60
C THR A 2 -17.24 -51.44 26.21
N SER A 3 -18.42 -51.70 25.61
CA SER A 3 -19.80 -51.37 26.00
C SER A 3 -20.22 -49.92 25.66
N LEU A 4 -21.14 -49.81 24.68
CA LEU A 4 -22.36 -48.96 24.61
C LEU A 4 -22.17 -47.42 24.80
N PHE A 5 -22.83 -46.48 24.11
CA PHE A 5 -24.27 -46.43 23.77
C PHE A 5 -24.59 -45.15 22.93
N VAL A 6 -25.54 -45.31 21.98
CA VAL A 6 -26.71 -44.42 21.67
C VAL A 6 -26.45 -43.06 20.96
N LYS A 7 -26.86 -42.81 19.70
CA LYS A 7 -28.17 -42.81 18.97
C LYS A 7 -29.21 -41.75 19.44
N LEU A 8 -29.75 -41.02 18.45
CA LEU A 8 -31.06 -40.35 18.38
C LEU A 8 -31.18 -38.88 18.85
N PHE A 9 -31.67 -38.03 17.93
CA PHE A 9 -32.90 -37.18 17.97
C PHE A 9 -32.78 -36.18 16.79
N ASN A 10 -33.41 -36.38 15.63
CA ASN A 10 -34.81 -36.17 15.21
C ASN A 10 -35.51 -34.87 15.65
N LYS A 11 -35.86 -34.06 14.63
CA LYS A 11 -37.02 -33.17 14.43
C LYS A 11 -37.32 -32.04 15.43
N GLY A 12 -37.39 -30.82 14.87
CA GLY A 12 -38.17 -29.71 15.45
C GLY A 12 -37.94 -28.38 14.73
N SER A 13 -38.69 -28.11 13.65
CA SER A 13 -38.87 -26.75 13.14
C SER A 13 -40.15 -26.16 13.75
N PRO A 14 -40.11 -24.99 14.40
CA PRO A 14 -41.34 -24.27 14.72
C PRO A 14 -41.51 -23.00 13.89
N MET A 15 -42.68 -22.97 13.24
CA MET A 15 -43.62 -21.85 13.13
C MET A 15 -43.23 -20.55 12.39
N VAL A 16 -43.91 -20.39 11.26
CA VAL A 16 -44.21 -19.13 10.57
C VAL A 16 -45.35 -18.41 11.32
N PRO A 17 -45.27 -17.10 11.62
CA PRO A 17 -46.46 -16.30 11.89
C PRO A 17 -47.03 -15.72 10.60
N ARG A 18 -48.32 -15.98 10.37
CA ARG A 18 -49.16 -15.34 9.36
C ARG A 18 -49.91 -14.15 9.99
N VAL A 19 -49.76 -12.99 9.35
CA VAL A 19 -50.66 -11.82 9.13
C VAL A 19 -51.48 -11.23 10.29
N PRO A 20 -51.73 -9.90 10.27
CA PRO A 20 -53.01 -9.47 9.69
C PRO A 20 -52.91 -8.29 8.73
N SER A 21 -53.75 -8.39 7.70
CA SER A 21 -54.17 -7.35 6.78
C SER A 21 -55.12 -6.37 7.48
N THR A 22 -54.78 -5.08 7.48
CA THR A 22 -55.77 -4.01 7.62
C THR A 22 -55.39 -2.91 6.65
N GLY A 23 -56.26 -2.71 5.65
CA GLY A 23 -56.15 -1.62 4.70
C GLY A 23 -56.59 -0.30 5.32
N VAL A 24 -55.89 0.77 4.94
CA VAL A 24 -56.44 2.13 4.93
C VAL A 24 -55.92 2.79 3.65
N LEU A 25 -56.84 3.14 2.76
CA LEU A 25 -56.59 4.04 1.64
C LEU A 25 -56.31 5.44 2.19
N CYS A 26 -55.21 6.05 1.76
CA CYS A 26 -55.06 7.50 1.77
C CYS A 26 -54.12 7.92 0.64
N THR A 27 -54.66 8.53 -0.41
CA THR A 27 -53.96 9.55 -1.21
C THR A 27 -53.85 10.82 -0.33
N PRO A 28 -52.89 11.77 -0.51
CA PRO A 28 -52.51 12.40 -1.78
C PRO A 28 -51.03 12.82 -1.97
N GLN A 29 -50.71 13.12 -3.23
CA GLN A 29 -49.75 14.11 -3.77
C GLN A 29 -48.46 14.53 -3.02
N ALA A 30 -47.42 14.65 -3.87
CA ALA A 30 -46.25 15.54 -3.79
C ALA A 30 -45.04 15.09 -2.94
N VAL A 31 -43.94 14.85 -3.65
CA VAL A 31 -42.69 15.67 -3.66
C VAL A 31 -41.58 14.75 -4.17
N THR A 32 -41.20 14.91 -5.43
CA THR A 32 -39.98 14.30 -5.99
C THR A 32 -38.74 14.95 -5.37
N ARG A 33 -38.30 14.47 -4.20
CA ARG A 33 -36.92 14.71 -3.76
C ARG A 33 -36.02 13.79 -4.57
N ARG A 34 -35.31 14.37 -5.56
CA ARG A 34 -34.16 13.71 -6.19
C ARG A 34 -33.18 13.32 -5.08
N LEU A 35 -33.05 12.02 -4.83
CA LEU A 35 -31.96 11.49 -4.02
C LEU A 35 -30.64 11.84 -4.73
N PRO A 36 -29.65 12.43 -4.04
CA PRO A 36 -28.36 12.69 -4.63
C PRO A 36 -27.69 11.36 -4.99
N HIS A 37 -27.02 11.37 -6.14
CA HIS A 37 -26.27 10.26 -6.74
C HIS A 37 -25.70 9.29 -5.71
N SER A 38 -26.18 8.04 -5.76
CA SER A 38 -25.60 6.93 -5.02
C SER A 38 -24.11 6.83 -5.33
N CYS A 39 -23.31 6.98 -4.29
CA CYS A 39 -21.86 6.98 -4.33
C CYS A 39 -21.33 5.67 -4.94
N ASN A 40 -20.60 5.79 -6.06
CA ASN A 40 -20.04 4.68 -6.86
C ASN A 40 -18.85 3.95 -6.18
N LEU A 41 -18.74 4.00 -4.85
CA LEU A 41 -17.60 3.45 -4.09
C LEU A 41 -17.63 1.91 -3.99
N ARG A 42 -18.79 1.27 -4.16
CA ARG A 42 -18.93 -0.20 -4.07
C ARG A 42 -18.48 -0.96 -5.32
N THR A 43 -18.47 -0.32 -6.50
CA THR A 43 -18.11 -0.96 -7.77
C THR A 43 -16.59 -0.98 -7.98
N THR A 44 -15.89 0.06 -7.54
CA THR A 44 -14.44 0.23 -7.71
C THR A 44 -13.62 -0.76 -6.87
N SER A 45 -14.02 -0.98 -5.61
CA SER A 45 -13.38 -1.95 -4.70
C SER A 45 -13.56 -3.38 -5.21
N LYS A 46 -14.77 -3.76 -5.63
CA LYS A 46 -15.07 -5.06 -6.26
C LYS A 46 -14.24 -5.28 -7.52
N ARG A 47 -14.15 -4.28 -8.41
CA ARG A 47 -13.34 -4.34 -9.64
C ARG A 47 -11.84 -4.46 -9.35
N ARG A 48 -11.33 -3.79 -8.31
CA ARG A 48 -9.91 -3.87 -7.91
C ARG A 48 -9.56 -5.22 -7.30
N TYR A 49 -10.48 -5.80 -6.53
CA TYR A 49 -10.32 -7.13 -5.97
C TYR A 49 -10.37 -8.21 -7.05
N SER A 50 -11.28 -8.10 -8.03
CA SER A 50 -11.32 -9.03 -9.17
C SER A 50 -10.05 -8.95 -10.02
N SER A 51 -9.49 -7.75 -10.23
CA SER A 51 -8.23 -7.59 -10.96
C SER A 51 -7.02 -8.11 -10.17
N PHE A 52 -7.00 -8.00 -8.84
CA PHE A 52 -5.98 -8.65 -8.01
C PHE A 52 -6.04 -10.17 -8.14
N LYS A 53 -7.23 -10.78 -7.99
CA LYS A 53 -7.41 -12.23 -8.11
C LYS A 53 -6.93 -12.76 -9.44
N LYS A 54 -7.27 -12.07 -10.54
CA LYS A 54 -6.79 -12.42 -11.87
C LYS A 54 -5.26 -12.41 -11.92
N ARG A 55 -4.62 -11.28 -11.59
CA ARG A 55 -3.15 -11.16 -11.61
C ARG A 55 -2.45 -12.21 -10.74
N TYR A 56 -2.99 -12.51 -9.56
CA TYR A 56 -2.44 -13.53 -8.68
C TYR A 56 -2.53 -14.93 -9.32
N ARG A 57 -3.69 -15.29 -9.88
CA ARG A 57 -3.86 -16.57 -10.58
C ARG A 57 -2.91 -16.70 -11.76
N ASP A 58 -2.80 -15.67 -12.60
CA ASP A 58 -1.93 -15.68 -13.78
C ASP A 58 -0.45 -15.92 -13.37
N LEU A 59 -0.02 -15.35 -12.24
CA LEU A 59 1.33 -15.58 -11.69
C LEU A 59 1.53 -17.00 -11.19
N VAL A 60 0.55 -17.54 -10.47
CA VAL A 60 0.59 -18.92 -9.95
C VAL A 60 0.56 -19.94 -11.08
N GLU A 61 -0.28 -19.74 -12.10
CA GLU A 61 -0.35 -20.61 -13.26
C GLU A 61 1.00 -20.65 -14.01
N LYS A 62 1.66 -19.50 -14.11
CA LYS A 62 2.94 -19.39 -14.80
C LYS A 62 4.14 -19.90 -14.00
N HIS A 63 4.15 -19.72 -12.68
CA HIS A 63 5.35 -19.91 -11.86
C HIS A 63 5.19 -20.91 -10.71
N GLY A 64 4.01 -21.51 -10.54
CA GLY A 64 3.68 -22.42 -9.46
C GLY A 64 3.13 -21.71 -8.22
N GLU A 65 2.52 -22.52 -7.33
CA GLU A 65 2.03 -22.04 -6.04
C GLU A 65 3.20 -21.76 -5.08
N PRO A 66 3.15 -20.67 -4.30
CA PRO A 66 4.08 -20.46 -3.21
C PRO A 66 3.86 -21.50 -2.09
N PRO A 67 4.88 -21.74 -1.25
CA PRO A 67 4.72 -22.52 -0.03
C PRO A 67 3.56 -22.01 0.84
N THR A 68 2.96 -22.93 1.60
CA THR A 68 1.93 -22.61 2.58
C THR A 68 2.45 -21.58 3.58
N LEU A 69 1.63 -20.55 3.86
CA LEU A 69 2.01 -19.45 4.77
C LEU A 69 1.95 -19.88 6.24
N THR A 70 2.82 -20.79 6.64
CA THR A 70 3.03 -21.17 8.05
C THR A 70 3.75 -20.05 8.81
N LYS A 71 3.77 -20.14 10.14
CA LYS A 71 4.46 -19.16 10.98
C LYS A 71 5.97 -19.12 10.69
N GLU A 72 6.57 -20.28 10.49
CA GLU A 72 7.99 -20.46 10.19
C GLU A 72 8.33 -19.81 8.85
N TYR A 73 7.46 -19.99 7.85
CA TYR A 73 7.67 -19.38 6.54
C TYR A 73 7.50 -17.85 6.58
N LEU A 74 6.60 -17.32 7.41
CA LEU A 74 6.51 -15.86 7.64
C LEU A 74 7.77 -15.32 8.35
N ILE A 75 8.38 -16.07 9.26
CA ILE A 75 9.67 -15.68 9.86
C ILE A 75 10.77 -15.70 8.80
N TYR A 76 10.82 -16.74 7.96
CA TYR A 76 11.74 -16.82 6.83
C TYR A 76 11.59 -15.62 5.88
N LEU A 77 10.35 -15.26 5.51
CA LEU A 77 10.08 -14.13 4.64
C LEU A 77 10.50 -12.79 5.28
N ALA A 78 10.50 -12.68 6.61
CA ALA A 78 11.04 -11.50 7.29
C ALA A 78 12.57 -11.40 7.13
N GLY A 79 13.29 -12.53 7.25
CA GLY A 79 14.72 -12.60 6.92
C GLY A 79 15.00 -12.34 5.44
N PHE A 80 14.12 -12.81 4.55
CA PHE A 80 14.18 -12.51 3.12
C PHE A 80 14.05 -11.01 2.83
N ILE A 81 13.16 -10.30 3.56
CA ILE A 81 13.09 -8.83 3.49
C ILE A 81 14.36 -8.18 4.00
N GLU A 82 15.03 -8.74 5.01
CA GLU A 82 16.30 -8.21 5.52
C GLU A 82 17.38 -8.21 4.43
N GLY A 83 17.48 -9.29 3.65
CA GLY A 83 18.38 -9.39 2.50
C GLY A 83 17.93 -8.55 1.30
N GLU A 84 16.75 -8.85 0.75
CA GLU A 84 16.32 -8.40 -0.59
C GLU A 84 15.31 -7.23 -0.57
N GLY A 85 14.70 -6.97 0.59
CA GLY A 85 13.63 -5.98 0.72
C GLY A 85 14.14 -4.55 0.83
N SER A 86 13.35 -3.60 0.31
CA SER A 86 13.66 -2.17 0.34
C SER A 86 12.45 -1.32 0.69
N PHE A 87 12.65 -0.43 1.66
CA PHE A 87 11.70 0.62 2.03
C PHE A 87 12.21 1.93 1.42
N THR A 88 11.44 2.50 0.48
CA THR A 88 11.84 3.71 -0.23
C THR A 88 10.73 4.75 -0.26
N SER A 89 11.13 6.00 -0.43
CA SER A 89 10.20 7.08 -0.75
C SER A 89 10.71 7.90 -1.92
N ASN A 90 9.84 8.10 -2.90
CA ASN A 90 10.13 8.81 -4.13
C ASN A 90 9.53 10.20 -4.07
N ILE A 91 10.28 11.17 -4.60
CA ILE A 91 9.83 12.55 -4.80
C ILE A 91 9.74 12.76 -6.30
N THR A 92 8.54 13.07 -6.78
CA THR A 92 8.28 13.43 -8.18
C THR A 92 7.91 14.90 -8.23
N TYR A 93 8.72 15.68 -8.95
CA TYR A 93 8.49 17.10 -9.16
C TYR A 93 7.45 17.29 -10.26
N SER A 94 6.42 18.08 -10.00
CA SER A 94 5.38 18.38 -10.98
C SER A 94 4.89 19.80 -10.80
N PRO A 95 5.10 20.68 -11.80
CA PRO A 95 4.59 22.06 -11.77
C PRO A 95 3.06 22.13 -11.70
N ARG A 96 2.37 21.04 -12.07
CA ARG A 96 0.90 20.92 -12.02
C ARG A 96 0.38 20.44 -10.66
N ALA A 97 1.26 19.99 -9.76
CA ALA A 97 0.84 19.57 -8.42
C ALA A 97 0.50 20.79 -7.56
N LYS A 98 -0.47 20.62 -6.64
CA LYS A 98 -0.90 21.69 -5.71
C LYS A 98 0.24 22.25 -4.85
N VAL A 99 1.28 21.44 -4.62
CA VAL A 99 2.38 21.73 -3.70
C VAL A 99 3.74 21.35 -4.29
N ALA A 100 3.90 21.54 -5.61
CA ALA A 100 5.13 21.33 -6.40
C ALA A 100 5.64 19.89 -6.53
N VAL A 101 5.43 19.04 -5.53
CA VAL A 101 5.93 17.68 -5.49
C VAL A 101 4.85 16.67 -5.10
N LYS A 102 5.01 15.45 -5.61
CA LYS A 102 4.31 14.26 -5.14
C LYS A 102 5.31 13.37 -4.40
N VAL A 103 4.92 12.94 -3.20
CA VAL A 103 5.71 11.99 -2.41
C VAL A 103 4.96 10.66 -2.31
N ASP A 104 5.65 9.57 -2.65
CA ASP A 104 5.12 8.21 -2.58
C ASP A 104 6.00 7.34 -1.67
N CYS A 105 5.38 6.50 -0.84
CA CYS A 105 6.05 5.43 -0.11
C CYS A 105 5.91 4.11 -0.87
N ILE A 106 7.02 3.39 -1.02
CA ILE A 106 7.09 2.15 -1.77
C ILE A 106 7.80 1.10 -0.91
N PHE A 107 7.23 -0.09 -0.85
CA PHE A 107 7.91 -1.30 -0.39
C PHE A 107 8.14 -2.20 -1.60
N ASN A 108 9.39 -2.62 -1.83
CA ASN A 108 9.72 -3.51 -2.93
C ASN A 108 10.71 -4.60 -2.55
N ILE A 109 10.67 -5.69 -3.31
CA ILE A 109 11.59 -6.82 -3.22
C ILE A 109 11.93 -7.22 -4.67
N THR A 110 13.22 -7.34 -4.97
CA THR A 110 13.70 -7.77 -6.29
C THR A 110 14.21 -9.20 -6.18
N GLN A 111 13.92 -10.06 -7.14
CA GLN A 111 14.42 -11.45 -7.14
C GLN A 111 14.52 -12.00 -8.56
N HIS A 112 15.48 -12.90 -8.80
CA HIS A 112 15.55 -13.71 -10.01
C HIS A 112 14.29 -14.59 -10.15
N VAL A 113 13.97 -15.01 -11.38
CA VAL A 113 12.78 -15.80 -11.70
C VAL A 113 12.74 -17.12 -10.92
N ASP A 114 13.89 -17.73 -10.64
CA ASP A 114 13.99 -18.98 -9.88
C ASP A 114 13.46 -18.83 -8.44
N GLY A 115 13.56 -17.63 -7.86
CA GLY A 115 13.07 -17.31 -6.52
C GLY A 115 11.70 -16.62 -6.51
N ILE A 116 11.00 -16.53 -7.64
CA ILE A 116 9.77 -15.74 -7.77
C ILE A 116 8.64 -16.22 -6.85
N VAL A 117 8.63 -17.51 -6.48
CA VAL A 117 7.64 -18.08 -5.55
C VAL A 117 7.61 -17.33 -4.21
N HIS A 118 8.73 -16.78 -3.74
CA HIS A 118 8.78 -15.96 -2.52
C HIS A 118 8.13 -14.58 -2.73
N LEU A 119 8.23 -14.01 -3.93
CA LEU A 119 7.51 -12.78 -4.27
C LEU A 119 5.99 -13.02 -4.32
N ILE A 120 5.58 -14.15 -4.90
CA ILE A 120 4.16 -14.56 -4.96
C ILE A 120 3.61 -14.81 -3.55
N ALA A 121 4.39 -15.44 -2.66
CA ALA A 121 4.05 -15.62 -1.25
C ALA A 121 3.80 -14.27 -0.55
N MET A 122 4.64 -13.27 -0.79
CA MET A 122 4.48 -11.92 -0.23
C MET A 122 3.24 -11.21 -0.78
N MET A 123 2.98 -11.33 -2.08
CA MET A 123 1.76 -10.82 -2.70
C MET A 123 0.49 -11.48 -2.14
N LYS A 124 0.53 -12.79 -1.88
CA LYS A 124 -0.55 -13.56 -1.21
C LYS A 124 -0.75 -13.08 0.23
N HIS A 125 0.33 -12.96 0.99
CA HIS A 125 0.30 -12.59 2.41
C HIS A 125 -0.27 -11.19 2.61
N PHE A 126 0.22 -10.19 1.86
CA PHE A 126 -0.26 -8.81 1.96
C PHE A 126 -1.53 -8.54 1.16
N ARG A 127 -2.05 -9.52 0.42
CA ARG A 127 -3.26 -9.41 -0.43
C ARG A 127 -3.24 -8.18 -1.34
N SER A 128 -2.04 -7.75 -1.73
CA SER A 128 -1.78 -6.46 -2.37
C SER A 128 -0.41 -6.46 -3.03
N GLY A 129 -0.17 -5.42 -3.84
CA GLY A 129 1.03 -5.26 -4.63
C GLY A 129 0.93 -5.86 -6.04
N THR A 130 2.04 -5.73 -6.76
CA THR A 130 2.20 -6.15 -8.15
C THR A 130 3.59 -6.75 -8.33
N ILE A 131 3.68 -7.82 -9.09
CA ILE A 131 4.95 -8.42 -9.53
C ILE A 131 5.10 -8.12 -11.02
N LEU A 132 6.20 -7.48 -11.40
CA LEU A 132 6.51 -7.14 -12.80
C LEU A 132 7.95 -7.52 -13.12
N LEU A 133 8.23 -7.77 -14.40
CA LEU A 133 9.60 -7.92 -14.87
C LEU A 133 10.34 -6.58 -14.70
N LYS A 134 11.55 -6.63 -14.18
CA LYS A 134 12.40 -5.46 -13.98
C LYS A 134 12.82 -4.92 -15.34
N SER A 135 12.62 -3.62 -15.57
CA SER A 135 13.06 -2.96 -16.80
C SER A 135 14.55 -3.22 -17.06
N GLY A 136 14.88 -3.65 -18.27
CA GLY A 136 16.25 -3.98 -18.68
C GLY A 136 16.76 -5.34 -18.17
N SER A 137 15.90 -6.21 -17.63
CA SER A 137 16.24 -7.58 -17.26
C SER A 137 15.26 -8.57 -17.89
N ASN A 138 15.77 -9.73 -18.32
CA ASN A 138 14.95 -10.81 -18.86
C ASN A 138 14.41 -11.75 -17.77
N ASN A 139 15.12 -11.86 -16.64
CA ASN A 139 14.86 -12.89 -15.64
C ASN A 139 14.69 -12.36 -14.22
N THR A 140 14.70 -11.04 -14.00
CA THR A 140 14.53 -10.45 -12.66
C THR A 140 13.15 -9.85 -12.52
N TYR A 141 12.43 -10.22 -11.46
CA TYR A 141 11.12 -9.69 -11.11
C TYR A 141 11.20 -8.76 -9.90
N VAL A 142 10.26 -7.82 -9.83
CA VAL A 142 10.11 -6.90 -8.70
C VAL A 142 8.69 -7.01 -8.17
N TYR A 143 8.57 -7.41 -6.91
CA TYR A 143 7.36 -7.18 -6.12
C TYR A 143 7.35 -5.73 -5.64
N SER A 144 6.26 -5.01 -5.88
CA SER A 144 6.10 -3.60 -5.48
C SER A 144 4.72 -3.35 -4.87
N LEU A 145 4.70 -2.74 -3.69
CA LEU A 145 3.51 -2.28 -2.99
C LEU A 145 3.61 -0.78 -2.75
N GLN A 146 2.65 -0.02 -3.30
CA GLN A 146 2.55 1.45 -3.16
C GLN A 146 1.24 1.93 -2.52
N ASN A 147 0.26 1.04 -2.34
CA ASN A 147 -1.01 1.43 -1.75
C ASN A 147 -0.80 1.75 -0.26
N LYS A 148 -0.94 3.03 0.11
CA LYS A 148 -0.70 3.54 1.47
C LYS A 148 -1.49 2.79 2.55
N GLN A 149 -2.76 2.44 2.29
CA GLN A 149 -3.58 1.69 3.24
C GLN A 149 -3.02 0.28 3.44
N ALA A 150 -2.71 -0.44 2.35
CA ALA A 150 -2.12 -1.78 2.44
C ALA A 150 -0.71 -1.77 3.08
N LEU A 151 0.09 -0.72 2.87
CA LEU A 151 1.37 -0.56 3.58
C LEU A 151 1.13 -0.42 5.08
N GLN A 152 0.16 0.40 5.50
CA GLN A 152 -0.14 0.66 6.91
C GLN A 152 -0.79 -0.54 7.61
N GLU A 153 -1.69 -1.24 6.91
CA GLU A 153 -2.51 -2.32 7.48
C GLU A 153 -1.84 -3.70 7.40
N HIS A 154 -0.88 -3.89 6.49
CA HIS A 154 -0.27 -5.20 6.25
C HIS A 154 1.24 -5.18 6.43
N VAL A 155 1.96 -4.30 5.74
CA VAL A 155 3.44 -4.30 5.76
C VAL A 155 3.98 -3.85 7.11
N VAL A 156 3.47 -2.75 7.66
CA VAL A 156 3.94 -2.20 8.95
C VAL A 156 3.71 -3.19 10.11
N PRO A 157 2.52 -3.79 10.30
CA PRO A 157 2.30 -4.76 11.37
C PRO A 157 3.13 -6.02 11.20
N TYR A 158 3.24 -6.54 9.97
CA TYR A 158 4.07 -7.71 9.67
C TYR A 158 5.54 -7.46 10.02
N TYR A 159 6.11 -6.35 9.56
CA TYR A 159 7.52 -6.07 9.77
C TYR A 159 7.81 -5.79 11.25
N LYS A 160 6.92 -5.12 11.99
CA LYS A 160 7.03 -4.99 13.45
C LYS A 160 7.02 -6.34 14.16
N LYS A 161 6.19 -7.28 13.71
CA LYS A 161 6.02 -8.60 14.34
C LYS A 161 7.19 -9.55 14.07
N TYR A 162 7.67 -9.60 12.83
CA TYR A 162 8.63 -10.62 12.40
C TYR A 162 10.01 -10.08 12.02
N GLY A 163 10.10 -8.85 11.49
CA GLY A 163 11.36 -8.29 10.97
C GLY A 163 12.12 -7.44 11.98
N LEU A 164 11.44 -6.51 12.66
CA LEU A 164 12.06 -5.43 13.44
C LEU A 164 12.94 -5.93 14.58
N LYS A 165 12.66 -7.12 15.14
CA LYS A 165 13.47 -7.73 16.20
C LYS A 165 14.86 -8.17 15.72
N PHE A 166 14.99 -8.54 14.45
CA PHE A 166 16.19 -9.19 13.90
C PHE A 166 16.88 -8.36 12.80
N THR A 167 16.33 -7.19 12.47
CA THR A 167 16.88 -6.31 11.43
C THR A 167 18.13 -5.57 11.93
N CYS A 168 19.06 -5.25 11.03
CA CYS A 168 20.20 -4.41 11.37
C CYS A 168 19.78 -2.97 11.70
N ALA A 169 20.62 -2.25 12.47
CA ALA A 169 20.32 -0.89 12.91
C ALA A 169 20.04 0.08 11.74
N GLU A 170 20.74 -0.07 10.61
CA GLU A 170 20.54 0.78 9.44
C GLU A 170 19.14 0.59 8.84
N LYS A 171 18.71 -0.66 8.63
CA LYS A 171 17.39 -0.95 8.06
C LYS A 171 16.27 -0.65 9.06
N ALA A 172 16.49 -0.83 10.37
CA ALA A 172 15.58 -0.34 11.41
C ALA A 172 15.35 1.18 11.30
N ASN A 173 16.43 1.97 11.19
CA ASN A 173 16.35 3.42 11.06
C ASN A 173 15.62 3.83 9.77
N THR A 174 15.92 3.16 8.65
CA THR A 174 15.21 3.36 7.38
C THR A 174 13.72 3.04 7.52
N PHE A 175 13.35 1.92 8.16
CA PHE A 175 11.95 1.58 8.40
C PHE A 175 11.23 2.61 9.27
N VAL A 176 11.87 3.11 10.32
CA VAL A 176 11.29 4.14 11.21
C VAL A 176 11.04 5.45 10.47
N ALA A 177 12.03 5.95 9.72
CA ALA A 177 11.87 7.16 8.93
C ALA A 177 10.82 6.97 7.83
N TRP A 178 10.82 5.82 7.15
CA TRP A 178 9.86 5.50 6.10
C TRP A 178 8.42 5.42 6.63
N ARG A 179 8.23 4.82 7.82
CA ARG A 179 6.93 4.78 8.51
C ARG A 179 6.44 6.18 8.85
N LYS A 180 7.32 7.08 9.32
CA LYS A 180 6.94 8.48 9.59
C LYS A 180 6.42 9.17 8.33
N VAL A 181 7.09 8.97 7.19
CA VAL A 181 6.61 9.49 5.89
C VAL A 181 5.23 8.89 5.57
N LEU A 182 5.05 7.58 5.70
CA LEU A 182 3.77 6.90 5.44
C LEU A 182 2.64 7.47 6.32
N ASP A 183 2.88 7.65 7.61
CA ASP A 183 1.92 8.22 8.56
C ASP A 183 1.50 9.65 8.13
N CYS A 184 2.47 10.48 7.69
CA CYS A 184 2.20 11.82 7.14
C CYS A 184 1.36 11.75 5.85
N LEU A 185 1.61 10.76 4.99
CA LEU A 185 0.83 10.57 3.76
C LEU A 185 -0.60 10.12 4.03
N ILE A 186 -0.83 9.31 5.08
CA ILE A 186 -2.17 8.90 5.53
C ILE A 186 -2.93 10.10 6.10
N LYS A 187 -2.27 10.92 6.94
CA LYS A 187 -2.83 12.15 7.53
C LYS A 187 -2.98 13.30 6.53
N LYS A 188 -2.60 13.10 5.26
CA LYS A 188 -2.65 14.11 4.19
C LYS A 188 -1.77 15.36 4.42
N ALA A 189 -0.75 15.27 5.28
CA ALA A 189 0.19 16.38 5.53
C ALA A 189 0.92 16.85 4.24
N HIS A 190 1.13 15.92 3.30
CA HIS A 190 1.69 16.16 1.96
C HIS A 190 0.86 17.09 1.07
N LEU A 191 -0.34 17.51 1.48
CA LEU A 191 -1.15 18.48 0.74
C LEU A 191 -0.87 19.93 1.15
N THR A 192 0.00 20.13 2.15
CA THR A 192 0.35 21.44 2.68
C THR A 192 1.84 21.70 2.52
N TYR A 193 2.21 22.96 2.33
CA TYR A 193 3.61 23.37 2.29
C TYR A 193 4.33 22.99 3.58
N THR A 194 3.78 23.37 4.74
CA THR A 194 4.36 23.08 6.05
C THR A 194 4.56 21.58 6.30
N GLY A 195 3.52 20.76 6.07
CA GLY A 195 3.64 19.32 6.26
C GLY A 195 4.67 18.65 5.33
N LEU A 196 4.88 19.20 4.12
CA LEU A 196 5.97 18.75 3.26
C LEU A 196 7.34 19.12 3.83
N THR A 197 7.56 20.40 4.14
CA THR A 197 8.88 20.94 4.48
C THR A 197 9.37 20.51 5.85
N THR A 198 8.48 20.39 6.84
CA THR A 198 8.85 20.10 8.24
C THR A 198 8.74 18.63 8.61
N GLU A 199 7.78 17.90 8.05
CA GLU A 199 7.53 16.50 8.43
C GLU A 199 8.03 15.52 7.37
N ILE A 200 7.71 15.72 6.10
CA ILE A 200 7.93 14.69 5.07
C ILE A 200 9.36 14.73 4.52
N ILE A 201 9.78 15.86 3.94
CA ILE A 201 11.09 15.98 3.28
C ILE A 201 12.24 15.63 4.23
N PRO A 202 12.29 16.08 5.50
CA PRO A 202 13.35 15.71 6.41
C PRO A 202 13.44 14.19 6.65
N ASN A 203 12.29 13.50 6.75
CA ASN A 203 12.28 12.05 6.90
C ASN A 203 12.65 11.33 5.60
N VAL A 204 12.27 11.84 4.42
CA VAL A 204 12.67 11.26 3.12
C VAL A 204 14.18 11.36 2.90
N TYR A 205 14.82 12.45 3.32
CA TYR A 205 16.27 12.62 3.19
C TYR A 205 17.08 11.81 4.22
N LYS A 206 16.44 11.37 5.32
CA LYS A 206 17.03 10.39 6.24
C LYS A 206 17.05 8.96 5.67
N LEU A 207 16.31 8.67 4.61
CA LEU A 207 16.24 7.32 4.02
C LEU A 207 17.50 7.00 3.22
N ASN A 208 18.24 5.97 3.66
CA ASN A 208 19.38 5.36 2.96
C ASN A 208 20.40 6.38 2.39
N PRO A 209 21.04 7.23 3.20
CA PRO A 209 22.00 8.21 2.72
C PRO A 209 23.25 7.57 2.10
N LYS A 210 23.57 6.32 2.45
CA LYS A 210 24.82 5.64 2.07
C LYS A 210 24.77 4.82 0.78
N LYS A 211 23.58 4.56 0.20
CA LYS A 211 23.41 3.60 -0.91
C LYS A 211 23.54 4.21 -2.33
N GLY A 212 24.29 5.30 -2.48
CA GLY A 212 24.67 5.86 -3.79
C GLY A 212 23.54 6.42 -4.66
N LYS A 213 22.27 6.40 -4.20
CA LYS A 213 21.16 7.06 -4.91
C LYS A 213 21.10 8.52 -4.53
N ILE A 214 21.73 9.35 -5.36
CA ILE A 214 21.68 10.80 -5.24
C ILE A 214 20.24 11.26 -5.50
N LYS A 215 19.69 12.05 -4.57
CA LYS A 215 18.38 12.69 -4.76
C LYS A 215 18.54 13.78 -5.81
N LYS A 216 17.53 13.95 -6.67
CA LYS A 216 17.53 14.96 -7.76
C LYS A 216 17.94 16.35 -7.26
N LEU A 217 17.56 16.73 -6.05
CA LEU A 217 18.01 17.96 -5.40
C LEU A 217 18.67 17.64 -4.05
N SER A 218 19.61 18.49 -3.63
CA SER A 218 20.07 18.51 -2.23
C SER A 218 18.92 18.86 -1.27
N TYR A 219 19.13 18.65 0.02
CA TYR A 219 18.12 18.96 1.03
C TYR A 219 17.81 20.47 1.07
N GLU A 220 18.83 21.31 0.90
CA GLU A 220 18.71 22.77 0.89
C GLU A 220 17.94 23.22 -0.37
N ASN A 221 18.31 22.68 -1.53
CA ASN A 221 17.71 23.07 -2.81
C ASN A 221 16.24 22.67 -2.90
N ILE A 222 15.83 21.52 -2.34
CA ILE A 222 14.40 21.18 -2.34
C ILE A 222 13.59 22.13 -1.45
N GLN A 223 14.14 22.63 -0.35
CA GLN A 223 13.44 23.59 0.52
C GLN A 223 13.25 24.93 -0.20
N ILE A 224 14.29 25.42 -0.90
CA ILE A 224 14.21 26.62 -1.75
C ILE A 224 13.18 26.44 -2.85
N TYR A 225 13.21 25.30 -3.56
CA TYR A 225 12.24 24.98 -4.60
C TYR A 225 10.79 25.01 -4.09
N LEU A 226 10.53 24.35 -2.95
CA LEU A 226 9.21 24.33 -2.33
C LEU A 226 8.76 25.73 -1.89
N LYS A 227 9.68 26.55 -1.40
CA LYS A 227 9.41 27.93 -0.99
C LYS A 227 9.03 28.82 -2.18
N LEU A 228 9.80 28.77 -3.27
CA LEU A 228 9.47 29.50 -4.51
C LEU A 228 8.09 29.13 -5.05
N PHE A 229 7.76 27.84 -5.04
CA PHE A 229 6.44 27.37 -5.48
C PHE A 229 5.31 27.84 -4.56
N HIS A 230 5.53 27.80 -3.24
CA HIS A 230 4.57 28.29 -2.25
C HIS A 230 4.30 29.80 -2.39
N ASP A 231 5.32 30.57 -2.72
CA ASP A 231 5.23 32.03 -2.93
C ASP A 231 4.62 32.39 -4.31
N GLY A 232 4.14 31.42 -5.08
CA GLY A 232 3.51 31.63 -6.39
C GLY A 232 4.49 31.81 -7.56
N LYS A 233 5.80 31.75 -7.29
CA LYS A 233 6.87 31.94 -8.29
C LYS A 233 7.18 30.65 -9.05
N VAL A 234 6.15 30.09 -9.70
CA VAL A 234 6.22 28.76 -10.33
C VAL A 234 7.28 28.69 -11.44
N ASN A 235 7.38 29.72 -12.29
CA ASN A 235 8.35 29.75 -13.38
C ASN A 235 9.79 29.78 -12.84
N GLU A 236 10.06 30.61 -11.83
CA GLU A 236 11.36 30.66 -11.15
C GLU A 236 11.69 29.30 -10.50
N ALA A 237 10.72 28.65 -9.85
CA ALA A 237 10.89 27.33 -9.26
C ALA A 237 11.26 26.26 -10.30
N VAL A 238 10.63 26.28 -11.49
CA VAL A 238 10.95 25.34 -12.58
C VAL A 238 12.36 25.58 -13.11
N THR A 239 12.73 26.83 -13.37
CA THR A 239 14.09 27.18 -13.80
C THR A 239 15.13 26.76 -12.74
N PHE A 240 14.84 27.01 -11.46
CA PHE A 240 15.69 26.61 -10.34
C PHE A 240 15.88 25.09 -10.27
N LEU A 241 14.80 24.31 -10.42
CA LEU A 241 14.86 22.85 -10.43
C LEU A 241 15.77 22.33 -11.55
N GLU A 242 15.68 22.88 -12.74
CA GLU A 242 16.46 22.44 -13.90
C GLU A 242 17.94 22.81 -13.79
N ALA A 243 18.25 23.96 -13.18
CA ALA A 243 19.63 24.39 -12.93
C ALA A 243 20.32 23.60 -11.81
N ASN A 244 19.57 23.14 -10.81
CA ASN A 244 20.13 22.54 -9.59
C ASN A 244 19.95 21.02 -9.51
N LYS A 245 19.36 20.39 -10.53
CA LYS A 245 19.20 18.94 -10.54
C LYS A 245 20.57 18.25 -10.63
N THR A 246 20.80 17.27 -9.77
CA THR A 246 21.96 16.39 -9.87
C THR A 246 21.85 15.56 -11.15
N ARG A 247 22.94 15.47 -11.91
CA ARG A 247 23.03 14.62 -13.10
C ARG A 247 22.99 13.14 -12.73
#